data_AF-A0A401PJ15-F1
#
_entry.id   AF-A0A401PJ15-F1
#
_cell.length_a   1.000
_cell.length_b   1.000
_cell.length_c   1.000
_cell.angle_alpha   90.00
_cell.angle_beta   90.00
_cell.angle_gamma   90.00
#
_symmetry.space_group_name_H-M   'P 1'
#
loop_
_entity.id
_entity.type
_entity.pdbx_description
1 polymer ?
#
loop_
_entity_poly.entity_id
_entity_poly.type
_entity_poly.pdbx_seq_one_letter_code
_entity_poly.pdbx_strand_id
1 'polypeptide(L)'
;MLGGNCGKSIADGAPHCLSAGTTYIFGRGGGVITYTWPANDRPSTRTDRLAVGFSTSVKDAILVRVDSAPGLGDFLQLHIEQGKISVVFNVGTDDIVIKETSNVVNDGNYHLVRFTRNGGNATLQVDNWAVNEFYPTGNIDNERLAIVKTKIPKKFRGIVFDEWLQEKGRMLTIFNTQAMITIGGKNRSRPFQGQMSGLYYNGLKVLNMAAESHPNVKVNGTVRLVGEVAPVIVNQPMATTLPAEMSTTIMATTTTMATTTARKVRGTMKVNP
;
A
#
# COMPACT_ATOMS: atom_id res chain seq x y z
N MET A 1 -13.90 18.09 4.61
CA MET A 1 -13.10 18.52 3.45
C MET A 1 -11.63 18.37 3.79
N LEU A 2 -10.96 17.39 3.18
CA LEU A 2 -9.52 17.24 3.02
C LEU A 2 -9.41 16.42 1.73
N GLY A 3 -8.73 16.82 0.66
CA GLY A 3 -7.77 17.89 0.52
C GLY A 3 -6.70 17.44 -0.48
N GLY A 4 -7.14 16.93 -1.64
CA GLY A 4 -6.23 16.46 -2.68
C GLY A 4 -5.55 17.64 -3.33
N ASN A 5 -4.28 17.89 -2.99
CA ASN A 5 -3.49 18.96 -3.59
C ASN A 5 -3.11 18.62 -5.04
N CYS A 6 -4.02 18.91 -5.97
CA CYS A 6 -3.63 19.18 -7.36
C CYS A 6 -3.01 20.57 -7.42
N GLY A 7 -1.68 20.64 -7.48
CA GLY A 7 -0.97 21.89 -7.73
C GLY A 7 -1.34 22.43 -9.12
N LYS A 8 -1.93 23.64 -9.17
CA LYS A 8 -2.12 24.37 -10.42
C LYS A 8 -0.80 25.02 -10.84
N SER A 9 -0.15 24.50 -11.88
CA SER A 9 0.78 25.28 -12.71
C SER A 9 0.09 25.65 -14.03
N ILE A 10 0.17 26.92 -14.40
CA ILE A 10 -0.50 27.45 -15.59
C ILE A 10 0.47 27.40 -16.78
N ALA A 11 0.29 26.40 -17.63
CA ALA A 11 0.59 26.41 -19.06
C ALA A 11 -0.14 25.20 -19.69
N ASP A 12 -0.66 25.38 -20.90
CA ASP A 12 -1.12 24.30 -21.80
C ASP A 12 -2.21 23.34 -21.28
N GLY A 13 -3.41 23.87 -21.05
CA GLY A 13 -4.67 23.35 -21.60
C GLY A 13 -5.20 21.96 -21.19
N ALA A 14 -4.43 21.14 -20.48
CA ALA A 14 -4.81 19.80 -20.04
C ALA A 14 -4.64 19.68 -18.51
N PRO A 15 -5.63 19.16 -17.78
CA PRO A 15 -5.41 18.78 -16.39
C PRO A 15 -4.44 17.59 -16.38
N HIS A 16 -3.16 17.84 -16.14
CA HIS A 16 -2.16 16.82 -15.80
C HIS A 16 -2.39 16.22 -14.40
N CYS A 17 -3.65 15.95 -14.07
CA CYS A 17 -3.99 14.79 -13.27
C CYS A 17 -3.51 13.56 -14.05
N LEU A 18 -2.27 13.11 -13.78
CA LEU A 18 -1.99 11.68 -13.83
C LEU A 18 -3.13 11.02 -13.04
N SER A 19 -4.08 10.37 -13.72
CA SER A 19 -5.23 9.78 -13.03
C SER A 19 -4.66 8.77 -12.04
N ALA A 20 -4.75 9.07 -10.74
CA ALA A 20 -4.28 8.18 -9.71
C ALA A 20 -4.95 6.83 -9.94
N GLY A 21 -4.17 5.80 -10.29
CA GLY A 21 -4.72 4.49 -10.63
C GLY A 21 -5.54 3.96 -9.46
N THR A 22 -6.49 3.05 -9.73
CA THR A 22 -7.51 2.59 -8.77
C THR A 22 -6.99 2.55 -7.32
N THR A 23 -7.60 3.39 -6.48
CA THR A 23 -7.05 3.77 -5.18
C THR A 23 -7.90 3.20 -4.04
N TYR A 24 -7.25 2.60 -3.06
CA TYR A 24 -7.88 2.06 -1.85
C TYR A 24 -7.32 2.71 -0.59
N ILE A 25 -8.20 2.93 0.39
CA ILE A 25 -7.83 3.40 1.73
C ILE A 25 -7.84 2.22 2.70
N PHE A 26 -6.71 2.03 3.39
CA PHE A 26 -6.51 1.07 4.47
C PHE A 26 -6.66 1.81 5.81
N GLY A 27 -7.69 1.46 6.58
CA GLY A 27 -8.08 2.14 7.80
C GLY A 27 -7.44 1.58 9.07
N ARG A 28 -7.92 2.07 10.23
CA ARG A 28 -7.50 1.59 11.56
C ARG A 28 -7.71 0.07 11.66
N GLY A 29 -6.74 -0.64 12.25
CA GLY A 29 -6.74 -2.11 12.34
C GLY A 29 -6.37 -2.83 11.04
N GLY A 30 -6.12 -2.07 9.97
CA GLY A 30 -5.67 -2.56 8.66
C GLY A 30 -6.65 -3.48 7.94
N GLY A 31 -6.25 -3.82 6.72
CA GLY A 31 -6.89 -4.85 5.93
C GLY A 31 -5.90 -5.50 4.97
N VAL A 32 -6.41 -6.42 4.15
CA VAL A 32 -5.64 -7.11 3.13
C VAL A 32 -6.45 -7.23 1.84
N ILE A 33 -5.83 -6.91 0.72
CA ILE A 33 -6.30 -7.33 -0.61
C ILE A 33 -5.39 -8.48 -1.03
N THR A 34 -5.98 -9.61 -1.41
CA THR A 34 -5.28 -10.83 -1.80
C THR A 34 -5.67 -11.21 -3.22
N TYR A 35 -4.69 -11.32 -4.12
CA TYR A 35 -4.85 -11.99 -5.41
C TYR A 35 -4.19 -13.37 -5.35
N THR A 36 -4.88 -14.40 -5.84
CA THR A 36 -4.36 -15.79 -5.89
C THR A 36 -4.32 -16.27 -7.33
N TRP A 37 -3.16 -16.69 -7.82
CA TRP A 37 -3.10 -17.32 -9.15
C TRP A 37 -3.78 -18.69 -9.11
N PRO A 38 -4.59 -19.04 -10.13
CA PRO A 38 -5.00 -20.43 -10.38
C PRO A 38 -3.77 -21.33 -10.44
N ALA A 39 -3.89 -22.59 -10.00
CA ALA A 39 -2.75 -23.47 -9.82
C ALA A 39 -1.90 -23.67 -11.08
N ASN A 40 -2.53 -23.68 -12.25
CA ASN A 40 -1.90 -23.88 -13.56
C ASN A 40 -1.28 -22.59 -14.14
N ASP A 41 -1.65 -21.42 -13.61
CA ASP A 41 -1.29 -20.11 -14.16
C ASP A 41 -0.19 -19.41 -13.32
N ARG A 42 0.41 -20.13 -12.36
CA ARG A 42 1.44 -19.61 -11.45
C ARG A 42 2.74 -19.32 -12.20
N PRO A 43 3.17 -18.06 -12.34
CA PRO A 43 4.36 -17.75 -13.12
C PRO A 43 5.64 -18.08 -12.36
N SER A 44 6.68 -18.45 -13.10
CA SER A 44 8.08 -18.45 -12.64
C SER A 44 8.85 -17.41 -13.43
N THR A 45 9.49 -16.44 -12.78
CA THR A 45 10.08 -15.27 -13.45
C THR A 45 11.56 -15.10 -13.16
N ARG A 46 12.35 -14.76 -14.19
CA ARG A 46 13.73 -14.25 -14.01
C ARG A 46 13.74 -12.75 -13.74
N THR A 47 12.74 -12.02 -14.23
CA THR A 47 12.60 -10.58 -14.10
C THR A 47 11.26 -10.20 -13.49
N ASP A 48 11.27 -9.24 -12.58
CA ASP A 48 10.05 -8.68 -11.98
C ASP A 48 10.03 -7.16 -12.10
N ARG A 49 8.82 -6.60 -12.21
CA ARG A 49 8.56 -5.15 -12.17
C ARG A 49 7.37 -4.89 -11.27
N LEU A 50 7.58 -4.11 -10.21
CA LEU A 50 6.57 -3.69 -9.26
C LEU A 50 6.53 -2.16 -9.17
N ALA A 51 5.35 -1.56 -9.18
CA ALA A 51 5.17 -0.15 -8.90
C ALA A 51 3.88 0.10 -8.11
N VAL A 52 3.90 1.01 -7.15
CA VAL A 52 2.70 1.42 -6.39
C VAL A 52 2.85 2.84 -5.88
N GLY A 53 1.78 3.64 -6.01
CA GLY A 53 1.67 4.94 -5.37
C GLY A 53 1.01 4.80 -4.00
N PHE A 54 1.54 5.42 -2.96
CA PHE A 54 1.02 5.33 -1.60
C PHE A 54 1.15 6.65 -0.84
N SER A 55 0.36 6.80 0.23
CA SER A 55 0.56 7.84 1.24
C SER A 55 0.27 7.28 2.63
N THR A 56 1.13 7.60 3.61
CA THR A 56 1.01 7.07 4.98
C THR A 56 1.76 7.92 6.00
N SER A 57 1.41 7.75 7.27
CA SER A 57 2.21 8.22 8.41
C SER A 57 2.80 7.07 9.25
N VAL A 58 2.62 5.82 8.81
CA VAL A 58 3.08 4.62 9.51
C VAL A 58 4.58 4.40 9.26
N LYS A 59 5.36 4.21 10.33
CA LYS A 59 6.81 3.98 10.24
C LYS A 59 7.18 2.55 9.82
N ASP A 60 6.33 1.57 10.12
CA ASP A 60 6.62 0.16 9.88
C ASP A 60 5.38 -0.60 9.37
N ALA A 61 5.38 -0.97 8.09
CA ALA A 61 4.23 -1.63 7.44
C ALA A 61 4.68 -2.47 6.23
N ILE A 62 3.97 -3.56 5.92
CA ILE A 62 4.12 -4.26 4.63
C ILE A 62 3.09 -3.71 3.66
N LEU A 63 3.56 -3.20 2.51
CA LEU A 63 2.69 -2.64 1.46
C LEU A 63 2.25 -3.76 0.52
N VAL A 64 3.20 -4.50 -0.04
CA VAL A 64 2.95 -5.60 -0.98
C VAL A 64 3.90 -6.75 -0.68
N ARG A 65 3.37 -7.96 -0.69
CA ARG A 65 4.14 -9.20 -0.64
C ARG A 65 3.64 -10.15 -1.72
N VAL A 66 4.55 -10.70 -2.50
CA VAL A 66 4.33 -11.84 -3.39
C VAL A 66 5.00 -13.06 -2.77
N ASP A 67 4.30 -14.19 -2.74
CA ASP A 67 4.79 -15.45 -2.21
C ASP A 67 4.70 -16.55 -3.26
N SER A 68 5.69 -17.44 -3.28
CA SER A 68 5.67 -18.70 -4.03
C SER A 68 4.63 -19.70 -3.48
N ALA A 69 4.44 -20.80 -4.21
CA ALA A 69 3.65 -21.93 -3.74
C ALA A 69 4.23 -22.50 -2.42
N PRO A 70 3.37 -23.07 -1.54
CA PRO A 70 3.82 -23.64 -0.27
C PRO A 70 4.98 -24.63 -0.44
N GLY A 71 6.01 -24.47 0.39
CA GLY A 71 7.20 -25.32 0.40
C GLY A 71 8.39 -24.83 -0.44
N LEU A 72 8.22 -23.82 -1.30
CA LEU A 72 9.32 -23.30 -2.14
C LEU A 72 10.17 -22.22 -1.44
N GLY A 73 9.54 -21.36 -0.62
CA GLY A 73 10.24 -20.34 0.17
C GLY A 73 10.52 -19.02 -0.56
N ASP A 74 10.55 -18.98 -1.89
CA ASP A 74 10.76 -17.74 -2.66
C ASP A 74 9.68 -16.68 -2.38
N PHE A 75 10.08 -15.40 -2.38
CA PHE A 75 9.19 -14.28 -2.15
C PHE A 75 9.73 -12.93 -2.65
N LEU A 76 8.86 -11.92 -2.70
CA LEU A 76 9.20 -10.50 -2.86
C LEU A 76 8.34 -9.66 -1.90
N GLN A 77 8.95 -8.77 -1.12
CA GLN A 77 8.25 -7.93 -0.12
C GLN A 77 8.66 -6.45 -0.18
N LEU A 78 7.76 -5.60 -0.68
CA LEU A 78 7.82 -4.15 -0.51
C LEU A 78 7.24 -3.75 0.86
N HIS A 79 8.02 -3.02 1.64
CA HIS A 79 7.64 -2.59 2.98
C HIS A 79 8.25 -1.24 3.34
N ILE A 80 7.72 -0.62 4.39
CA ILE A 80 8.31 0.52 5.09
C ILE A 80 8.91 -0.01 6.39
N GLU A 81 10.12 0.43 6.70
CA GLU A 81 10.83 0.17 7.96
C GLU A 81 11.49 1.45 8.44
N GLN A 82 11.23 1.84 9.69
CA GLN A 82 11.71 3.10 10.28
C GLN A 82 11.37 4.34 9.43
N GLY A 83 10.25 4.31 8.72
CA GLY A 83 9.79 5.38 7.84
C GLY A 83 10.39 5.36 6.42
N LYS A 84 11.27 4.41 6.09
CA LYS A 84 11.97 4.32 4.79
C LYS A 84 11.49 3.13 3.97
N ILE A 85 11.44 3.26 2.65
CA ILE A 85 11.06 2.17 1.74
C ILE A 85 12.19 1.14 1.61
N SER A 86 11.82 -0.13 1.69
CA SER A 86 12.70 -1.27 1.50
C SER A 86 12.00 -2.38 0.73
N VAL A 87 12.74 -3.08 -0.12
CA VAL A 87 12.33 -4.34 -0.72
C VAL A 87 13.28 -5.43 -0.25
N VAL A 88 12.71 -6.51 0.27
CA VAL A 88 13.43 -7.76 0.55
C VAL A 88 12.83 -8.87 -0.30
N PHE A 89 13.68 -9.69 -0.94
CA PHE A 89 13.25 -10.81 -1.76
C PHE A 89 14.18 -12.01 -1.61
N ASN A 90 13.65 -13.21 -1.79
CA ASN A 90 14.41 -14.45 -1.86
C ASN A 90 13.95 -15.22 -3.09
N VAL A 91 14.89 -15.78 -3.84
CA VAL A 91 14.66 -16.52 -5.09
C VAL A 91 15.43 -17.85 -5.10
N GLY A 92 15.62 -18.43 -3.91
CA GLY A 92 16.14 -19.78 -3.69
C GLY A 92 17.47 -19.87 -2.94
N THR A 93 18.07 -18.74 -2.54
CA THR A 93 19.28 -18.70 -1.72
C THR A 93 19.09 -17.82 -0.49
N ASP A 94 19.67 -16.63 -0.48
CA ASP A 94 19.68 -15.71 0.65
C ASP A 94 18.71 -14.53 0.43
N ASP A 95 18.25 -13.93 1.52
CA ASP A 95 17.41 -12.74 1.47
C ASP A 95 18.21 -11.52 0.96
N ILE A 96 17.86 -11.02 -0.21
CA ILE A 96 18.44 -9.81 -0.80
C ILE A 96 17.60 -8.61 -0.39
N VAL A 97 18.26 -7.60 0.20
CA VAL A 97 17.62 -6.36 0.66
C VAL A 97 18.14 -5.17 -0.16
N ILE A 98 17.21 -4.34 -0.66
CA ILE A 98 17.49 -3.05 -1.26
C ILE A 98 16.59 -1.99 -0.63
N LYS A 99 17.17 -0.87 -0.18
CA LYS A 99 16.50 0.09 0.71
C LYS A 99 16.85 1.52 0.32
N GLU A 100 15.86 2.42 0.36
CA GLU A 100 16.08 3.86 0.33
C GLU A 100 16.72 4.29 1.66
N THR A 101 17.94 4.81 1.61
CA THR A 101 18.74 5.04 2.83
C THR A 101 18.70 6.48 3.32
N SER A 102 18.45 7.46 2.45
CA SER A 102 18.50 8.88 2.79
C SER A 102 17.14 9.38 3.28
N ASN A 103 16.09 9.12 2.50
CA ASN A 103 14.80 9.79 2.61
C ASN A 103 13.74 8.94 3.35
N VAL A 104 12.76 9.62 3.95
CA VAL A 104 11.58 9.01 4.59
C VAL A 104 10.33 9.24 3.74
N VAL A 105 9.34 8.36 3.87
CA VAL A 105 8.09 8.35 3.09
C VAL A 105 6.82 8.34 3.95
N ASN A 106 6.98 8.49 5.27
CA ASN A 106 5.89 8.42 6.25
C ASN A 106 5.42 9.82 6.71
N ASP A 107 5.53 10.81 5.82
CA ASP A 107 5.20 12.22 6.06
C ASP A 107 3.71 12.54 5.80
N GLY A 108 2.94 11.59 5.25
CA GLY A 108 1.55 11.75 4.85
C GLY A 108 1.35 12.21 3.40
N ASN A 109 2.42 12.55 2.68
CA ASN A 109 2.37 12.92 1.26
C ASN A 109 2.29 11.67 0.36
N TYR A 110 2.08 11.92 -0.93
CA TYR A 110 2.03 10.86 -1.94
C TYR A 110 3.42 10.56 -2.48
N HIS A 111 3.80 9.29 -2.44
CA HIS A 111 5.04 8.77 -3.01
C HIS A 111 4.75 7.65 -4.00
N LEU A 112 5.57 7.54 -5.05
CA LEU A 112 5.52 6.46 -6.04
C LEU A 112 6.81 5.65 -5.99
N VAL A 113 6.73 4.42 -5.48
CA VAL A 113 7.86 3.47 -5.53
C VAL A 113 7.81 2.63 -6.80
N ARG A 114 8.98 2.43 -7.41
CA ARG A 114 9.24 1.52 -8.53
C ARG A 114 10.38 0.59 -8.14
N PHE A 115 10.17 -0.70 -8.33
CA PHE A 115 11.15 -1.76 -8.10
C PHE A 115 11.28 -2.62 -9.35
N THR A 116 12.51 -2.99 -9.70
CA THR A 116 12.78 -4.01 -10.71
C THR A 116 13.75 -5.06 -10.20
N ARG A 117 13.59 -6.30 -10.64
CA ARG A 117 14.52 -7.41 -10.40
C ARG A 117 14.93 -8.05 -11.72
N ASN A 118 16.19 -8.48 -11.82
CA ASN A 118 16.68 -9.36 -12.88
C ASN A 118 17.69 -10.36 -12.28
N GLY A 119 17.23 -11.59 -12.01
CA GLY A 119 17.99 -12.54 -11.19
C GLY A 119 18.12 -12.05 -9.75
N GLY A 120 19.35 -11.95 -9.26
CA GLY A 120 19.67 -11.30 -7.98
C GLY A 120 19.90 -9.79 -8.09
N ASN A 121 20.02 -9.23 -9.30
CA ASN A 121 20.17 -7.79 -9.48
C ASN A 121 18.82 -7.10 -9.21
N ALA A 122 18.85 -5.94 -8.56
CA ALA A 122 17.65 -5.17 -8.28
C ALA A 122 17.87 -3.66 -8.39
N THR A 123 16.80 -2.93 -8.73
CA THR A 123 16.75 -1.47 -8.60
C THR A 123 15.53 -1.03 -7.81
N LEU A 124 15.69 0.05 -7.06
CA LEU A 124 14.64 0.67 -6.25
C LEU A 124 14.70 2.19 -6.41
N GLN A 125 13.62 2.77 -6.90
CA GLN A 125 13.45 4.21 -7.01
C GLN A 125 12.16 4.63 -6.30
N VAL A 126 12.23 5.73 -5.55
CA VAL A 126 11.06 6.43 -5.01
C VAL A 126 10.99 7.80 -5.68
N ASP A 127 9.79 8.16 -6.16
CA ASP A 127 9.51 9.40 -6.87
C ASP A 127 10.47 9.66 -8.05
N ASN A 128 11.24 10.75 -7.95
CA ASN A 128 12.31 11.16 -8.86
C ASN A 128 13.67 11.20 -8.11
N TRP A 129 13.79 10.53 -6.97
CA TRP A 129 15.06 10.41 -6.25
C TRP A 129 16.06 9.53 -7.02
N ALA A 130 17.30 9.51 -6.56
CA ALA A 130 18.35 8.65 -7.12
C ALA A 130 17.91 7.18 -7.12
N VAL A 131 18.28 6.45 -8.17
CA VAL A 131 18.02 5.01 -8.25
C VAL A 131 19.00 4.30 -7.32
N ASN A 132 18.47 3.58 -6.34
CA ASN A 132 19.26 2.63 -5.57
C ASN A 132 19.42 1.37 -6.43
N GLU A 133 20.64 0.88 -6.60
CA GLU A 133 20.94 -0.34 -7.37
C GLU A 133 21.65 -1.36 -6.47
N PHE A 134 21.32 -2.64 -6.65
CA PHE A 134 21.98 -3.76 -5.98
C PHE A 134 22.41 -4.79 -7.01
N TYR A 135 23.70 -5.12 -6.97
CA TYR A 135 24.32 -6.19 -7.77
C TYR A 135 24.98 -7.16 -6.78
N PRO A 136 24.55 -8.43 -6.69
CA PRO A 136 25.18 -9.38 -5.78
C PRO A 136 26.64 -9.60 -6.17
N THR A 137 27.56 -9.36 -5.23
CA THR A 137 28.98 -9.66 -5.41
C THR A 137 29.21 -11.16 -5.17
N GLY A 138 29.57 -11.89 -6.22
CA GLY A 138 29.78 -13.35 -6.19
C GLY A 138 31.04 -13.76 -5.43
N ASN A 139 31.05 -13.60 -4.11
CA ASN A 139 32.23 -13.85 -3.27
C ASN A 139 31.97 -14.68 -1.99
N ILE A 140 30.74 -15.17 -1.78
CA ILE A 140 30.39 -16.16 -0.74
C ILE A 140 30.99 -17.54 -1.08
N ASP A 141 31.37 -17.71 -2.34
CA ASP A 141 31.78 -18.96 -2.96
C ASP A 141 33.21 -19.37 -2.60
N ASN A 142 34.19 -18.47 -2.64
CA ASN A 142 35.60 -18.86 -2.57
C ASN A 142 35.97 -19.60 -1.27
N GLU A 143 35.44 -19.15 -0.13
CA GLU A 143 35.69 -19.76 1.18
C GLU A 143 34.93 -21.10 1.34
N ARG A 144 33.68 -21.18 0.87
CA ARG A 144 32.90 -22.43 0.85
C ARG A 144 33.46 -23.45 -0.14
N LEU A 145 33.86 -23.05 -1.34
CA LEU A 145 34.56 -23.89 -2.31
C LEU A 145 35.87 -24.41 -1.73
N ALA A 146 36.64 -23.61 -0.99
CA ALA A 146 37.86 -24.10 -0.33
C ALA A 146 37.56 -25.23 0.68
N ILE A 147 36.51 -25.06 1.51
CA ILE A 147 36.07 -26.07 2.50
C ILE A 147 35.49 -27.33 1.82
N VAL A 148 34.74 -27.19 0.72
CA VAL A 148 34.20 -28.34 -0.02
C VAL A 148 35.28 -29.05 -0.83
N LYS A 149 36.21 -28.31 -1.45
CA LYS A 149 37.39 -28.87 -2.13
C LYS A 149 38.22 -29.72 -1.15
N THR A 150 38.53 -29.23 0.05
CA THR A 150 39.32 -30.00 1.03
C THR A 150 38.65 -31.29 1.49
N LYS A 151 37.31 -31.33 1.61
CA LYS A 151 36.56 -32.52 2.03
C LYS A 151 36.40 -33.61 0.95
N ILE A 152 36.60 -33.28 -0.34
CA ILE A 152 36.32 -34.23 -1.45
C ILE A 152 37.61 -34.92 -1.93
N PRO A 153 37.63 -36.28 -2.06
CA PRO A 153 38.79 -37.03 -2.51
C PRO A 153 39.31 -36.57 -3.88
N LYS A 154 40.64 -36.49 -4.02
CA LYS A 154 41.32 -35.96 -5.22
C LYS A 154 40.84 -36.58 -6.55
N LYS A 155 40.42 -37.86 -6.55
CA LYS A 155 39.88 -38.57 -7.73
C LYS A 155 38.59 -37.99 -8.32
N PHE A 156 37.89 -37.11 -7.59
CA PHE A 156 36.69 -36.42 -8.06
C PHE A 156 36.92 -34.94 -8.38
N ARG A 157 38.13 -34.40 -8.18
CA ARG A 157 38.45 -33.02 -8.57
C ARG A 157 38.83 -32.98 -10.05
N GLY A 158 37.90 -32.51 -10.88
CA GLY A 158 38.08 -32.31 -12.32
C GLY A 158 37.05 -31.31 -12.85
N ILE A 159 37.01 -31.11 -14.17
CA ILE A 159 36.20 -30.07 -14.84
C ILE A 159 34.73 -30.10 -14.39
N VAL A 160 34.10 -31.28 -14.41
CA VAL A 160 32.70 -31.49 -13.97
C VAL A 160 32.46 -31.08 -12.51
N PHE A 161 33.46 -31.20 -11.64
CA PHE A 161 33.34 -30.84 -10.23
C PHE A 161 33.53 -29.34 -9.98
N ASP A 162 34.46 -28.68 -10.69
CA ASP A 162 34.56 -27.21 -10.64
C ASP A 162 33.35 -26.53 -11.30
N GLU A 163 32.80 -27.11 -12.36
CA GLU A 163 31.55 -26.69 -13.01
C GLU A 163 30.34 -26.87 -12.07
N TRP A 164 30.20 -28.03 -11.42
CA TRP A 164 29.18 -28.28 -10.40
C TRP A 164 29.32 -27.35 -9.18
N LEU A 165 30.54 -27.03 -8.75
CA LEU A 165 30.77 -26.06 -7.69
C LEU A 165 30.40 -24.64 -8.11
N GLN A 166 30.70 -24.22 -9.36
CA GLN A 166 30.20 -22.96 -9.91
C GLN A 166 28.67 -22.93 -10.01
N GLU A 167 28.03 -24.05 -10.36
CA GLU A 167 26.57 -24.17 -10.37
C GLU A 167 25.97 -24.05 -8.97
N LYS A 168 26.64 -24.59 -7.93
CA LYS A 168 26.25 -24.43 -6.53
C LYS A 168 26.54 -23.06 -5.92
N GLY A 169 27.46 -22.29 -6.51
CA GLY A 169 27.77 -20.93 -6.08
C GLY A 169 26.93 -19.83 -6.75
N ARG A 170 26.38 -20.11 -7.93
CA ARG A 170 25.43 -19.20 -8.60
C ARG A 170 24.20 -18.99 -7.72
N MET A 171 23.97 -17.74 -7.32
CA MET A 171 22.67 -17.33 -6.78
C MET A 171 21.56 -17.74 -7.76
N LEU A 172 20.51 -18.37 -7.24
CA LEU A 172 19.34 -18.70 -8.03
C LEU A 172 18.68 -17.39 -8.53
N THR A 173 18.16 -17.43 -9.75
CA THR A 173 17.73 -16.22 -10.47
C THR A 173 16.23 -16.18 -10.76
N ILE A 174 15.52 -17.24 -10.44
CA ILE A 174 14.11 -17.45 -10.78
C ILE A 174 13.30 -17.35 -9.51
N PHE A 175 12.29 -16.47 -9.49
CA PHE A 175 11.23 -16.51 -8.49
C PHE A 175 10.21 -17.54 -8.95
N ASN A 176 10.18 -18.70 -8.31
CA ASN A 176 9.44 -19.87 -8.75
C ASN A 176 7.97 -19.86 -8.31
N THR A 177 7.09 -20.24 -9.23
CA THR A 177 5.70 -20.67 -8.96
C THR A 177 4.94 -19.71 -8.04
N GLN A 178 4.89 -18.43 -8.41
CA GLN A 178 4.24 -17.37 -7.65
C GLN A 178 2.76 -17.70 -7.46
N ALA A 179 2.31 -17.77 -6.20
CA ALA A 179 0.99 -18.30 -5.85
C ALA A 179 0.03 -17.21 -5.33
N MET A 180 0.55 -16.17 -4.68
CA MET A 180 -0.27 -15.14 -4.04
C MET A 180 0.39 -13.76 -4.03
N ILE A 181 -0.38 -12.71 -4.29
CA ILE A 181 -0.04 -11.32 -3.97
C ILE A 181 -0.93 -10.90 -2.78
N THR A 182 -0.33 -10.36 -1.72
CA THR A 182 -1.04 -9.80 -0.56
C THR A 182 -0.63 -8.35 -0.35
N ILE A 183 -1.61 -7.49 -0.15
CA ILE A 183 -1.47 -6.03 -0.16
C ILE A 183 -2.03 -5.49 1.16
N GLY A 184 -1.26 -4.68 1.88
CA GLY A 184 -1.68 -4.05 3.14
C GLY A 184 -1.24 -4.73 4.43
N GLY A 185 -0.50 -5.84 4.36
CA GLY A 185 0.35 -6.34 5.46
C GLY A 185 -0.35 -6.91 6.71
N LYS A 186 -1.68 -6.83 6.82
CA LYS A 186 -2.44 -7.31 7.99
C LYS A 186 -2.23 -8.80 8.28
N ASN A 187 -2.12 -9.61 7.22
CA ASN A 187 -1.85 -11.05 7.29
C ASN A 187 -0.44 -11.40 7.81
N ARG A 188 0.41 -10.40 8.07
CA ARG A 188 1.80 -10.56 8.57
C ARG A 188 2.11 -9.66 9.77
N SER A 189 1.08 -9.24 10.51
CA SER A 189 1.19 -8.41 11.72
C SER A 189 1.92 -7.06 11.53
N ARG A 190 2.08 -6.59 10.28
CA ARG A 190 2.63 -5.27 9.92
C ARG A 190 1.61 -4.51 9.05
N PRO A 191 0.41 -4.20 9.57
CA PRO A 191 -0.68 -3.63 8.79
C PRO A 191 -0.35 -2.22 8.30
N PHE A 192 -0.49 -2.01 6.99
CA PHE A 192 -0.48 -0.69 6.39
C PHE A 192 -1.76 0.09 6.77
N GLN A 193 -1.61 1.40 6.96
CA GLN A 193 -2.72 2.35 7.10
C GLN A 193 -2.39 3.58 6.26
N GLY A 194 -3.35 4.11 5.52
CA GLY A 194 -3.12 5.16 4.52
C GLY A 194 -3.79 4.83 3.19
N GLN A 195 -3.26 5.36 2.10
CA GLN A 195 -3.78 5.14 0.74
C GLN A 195 -2.78 4.33 -0.08
N MET A 196 -3.27 3.44 -0.96
CA MET A 196 -2.49 2.81 -2.02
C MET A 196 -3.24 2.88 -3.35
N SER A 197 -2.52 3.12 -4.43
CA SER A 197 -3.04 3.47 -5.75
C SER A 197 -2.20 2.84 -6.86
N GLY A 198 -2.85 2.48 -7.97
CA GLY A 198 -2.17 2.10 -9.20
C GLY A 198 -1.16 0.95 -9.08
N LEU A 199 -1.35 0.00 -8.16
CA LEU A 199 -0.44 -1.14 -8.00
C LEU A 199 -0.34 -1.94 -9.30
N TYR A 200 0.89 -2.03 -9.80
CA TYR A 200 1.29 -2.84 -10.93
C TYR A 200 2.28 -3.91 -10.47
N TYR A 201 2.08 -5.16 -10.90
CA TYR A 201 3.05 -6.24 -10.76
C TYR A 201 3.03 -7.14 -11.99
N ASN A 202 4.12 -7.18 -12.76
CA ASN A 202 4.31 -8.09 -13.91
C ASN A 202 3.13 -8.13 -14.92
N GLY A 203 2.46 -6.99 -15.13
CA GLY A 203 1.29 -6.86 -16.02
C GLY A 203 -0.04 -6.80 -15.29
N LEU A 204 -0.13 -7.35 -14.07
CA LEU A 204 -1.33 -7.32 -13.24
C LEU A 204 -1.54 -5.94 -12.60
N LYS A 205 -2.73 -5.37 -12.79
CA LYS A 205 -3.19 -4.14 -12.12
C LYS A 205 -4.10 -4.53 -10.95
N VAL A 206 -3.52 -5.05 -9.87
CA VAL A 206 -4.28 -5.81 -8.85
C VAL A 206 -5.37 -4.97 -8.16
N LEU A 207 -5.17 -3.65 -7.99
CA LEU A 207 -6.21 -2.77 -7.42
C LEU A 207 -7.38 -2.53 -8.41
N ASN A 208 -7.13 -2.48 -9.72
CA ASN A 208 -8.20 -2.45 -10.72
C ASN A 208 -9.03 -3.75 -10.65
N MET A 209 -8.34 -4.90 -10.65
CA MET A 209 -8.98 -6.21 -10.53
C MET A 209 -9.82 -6.35 -9.25
N ALA A 210 -9.39 -5.72 -8.14
CA ALA A 210 -10.17 -5.66 -6.91
C ALA A 210 -11.46 -4.84 -7.05
N ALA A 211 -11.41 -3.68 -7.72
CA ALA A 211 -12.57 -2.83 -7.95
C ALA A 211 -13.57 -3.45 -8.95
N GLU A 212 -13.05 -4.20 -9.91
CA GLU A 212 -13.82 -4.95 -10.91
C GLU A 212 -14.37 -6.29 -10.36
N SER A 213 -14.21 -6.56 -9.06
CA SER A 213 -14.68 -7.79 -8.39
C SER A 213 -14.18 -9.09 -9.03
N HIS A 214 -12.93 -9.08 -9.51
CA HIS A 214 -12.30 -10.22 -10.18
C HIS A 214 -12.27 -11.47 -9.28
N PRO A 215 -12.68 -12.67 -9.76
CA PRO A 215 -12.94 -13.84 -8.90
C PRO A 215 -11.73 -14.34 -8.08
N ASN A 216 -10.52 -14.11 -8.60
CA ASN A 216 -9.27 -14.46 -7.91
C ASN A 216 -8.79 -13.41 -6.88
N VAL A 217 -9.53 -12.32 -6.70
CA VAL A 217 -9.22 -11.24 -5.73
C VAL A 217 -10.18 -11.32 -4.54
N LYS A 218 -9.65 -11.18 -3.32
CA LYS A 218 -10.41 -11.10 -2.07
C LYS A 218 -9.98 -9.88 -1.27
N VAL A 219 -10.94 -9.13 -0.75
CA VAL A 219 -10.72 -7.95 0.11
C VAL A 219 -11.23 -8.29 1.51
N ASN A 220 -10.43 -8.00 2.55
CA ASN A 220 -10.80 -8.29 3.94
C ASN A 220 -10.23 -7.24 4.91
N GLY A 221 -10.93 -6.98 6.02
CA GLY A 221 -10.57 -5.96 7.01
C GLY A 221 -10.98 -4.54 6.58
N THR A 222 -10.33 -3.52 7.14
CA THR A 222 -10.72 -2.12 6.94
C THR A 222 -10.14 -1.53 5.65
N VAL A 223 -10.61 -2.02 4.51
CA VAL A 223 -10.22 -1.58 3.16
C VAL A 223 -11.45 -1.01 2.44
N ARG A 224 -11.32 0.15 1.78
CA ARG A 224 -12.41 0.74 0.96
C ARG A 224 -11.88 1.37 -0.33
N LEU A 225 -12.65 1.26 -1.41
CA LEU A 225 -12.35 1.89 -2.70
C LEU A 225 -12.59 3.41 -2.61
N VAL A 226 -11.74 4.20 -3.25
CA VAL A 226 -11.94 5.65 -3.39
C VAL A 226 -12.72 5.91 -4.67
N GLY A 227 -13.87 6.58 -4.55
CA GLY A 227 -14.74 6.90 -5.69
C GLY A 227 -16.08 6.15 -5.69
N GLU A 228 -16.26 5.13 -4.84
CA GLU A 228 -17.60 4.60 -4.57
C GLU A 228 -18.46 5.66 -3.86
N VAL A 229 -19.51 6.10 -4.55
CA VAL A 229 -20.63 6.77 -3.89
C VAL A 229 -21.32 5.71 -3.04
N ALA A 230 -21.32 5.89 -1.72
CA ALA A 230 -22.03 4.98 -0.83
C ALA A 230 -23.51 4.88 -1.28
N PRO A 231 -24.10 3.67 -1.36
CA PRO A 231 -25.49 3.53 -1.77
C PRO A 231 -26.38 4.28 -0.79
N VAL A 232 -27.00 5.36 -1.26
CA VAL A 232 -27.98 6.11 -0.48
C VAL A 232 -29.21 5.22 -0.35
N ILE A 233 -29.39 4.59 0.81
CA ILE A 233 -30.60 3.85 1.13
C ILE A 233 -31.73 4.87 1.33
N VAL A 234 -32.43 5.20 0.24
CA VAL A 234 -33.60 6.07 0.26
C VAL A 234 -34.81 5.30 0.77
N ASN A 235 -34.87 5.09 2.09
CA ASN A 235 -36.13 4.74 2.75
C ASN A 235 -36.96 6.01 2.95
N GLN A 236 -37.66 6.44 1.89
CA GLN A 236 -38.67 7.50 2.00
C GLN A 236 -39.99 6.91 2.54
N PRO A 237 -40.54 7.45 3.64
CA PRO A 237 -41.98 7.34 3.88
C PRO A 237 -42.72 8.27 2.90
N MET A 238 -43.77 7.76 2.26
CA MET A 238 -44.57 8.50 1.29
C MET A 238 -45.41 9.57 2.00
N ALA A 239 -45.08 10.85 1.80
CA ALA A 239 -45.86 11.97 2.29
C ALA A 239 -46.57 12.67 1.11
N THR A 240 -47.89 12.66 1.11
CA THR A 240 -48.72 13.30 0.09
C THR A 240 -48.68 14.83 0.20
N THR A 241 -48.70 15.47 -0.96
CA THR A 241 -48.57 16.93 -1.15
C THR A 241 -49.79 17.73 -0.71
N LEU A 242 -49.55 18.92 -0.14
CA LEU A 242 -50.47 20.06 -0.20
C LEU A 242 -49.74 21.28 -0.79
N PRO A 243 -50.38 22.09 -1.66
CA PRO A 243 -49.73 23.18 -2.38
C PRO A 243 -49.66 24.48 -1.56
N ALA A 244 -48.82 25.41 -2.03
CA ALA A 244 -48.49 26.66 -1.35
C ALA A 244 -49.55 27.77 -1.53
N GLU A 245 -49.64 28.67 -0.55
CA GLU A 245 -50.16 30.03 -0.73
C GLU A 245 -49.06 31.09 -0.49
N MET A 246 -49.29 32.29 -1.03
CA MET A 246 -48.26 33.29 -1.30
C MET A 246 -48.02 34.28 -0.16
N SER A 247 -46.82 34.85 -0.20
CA SER A 247 -46.33 36.08 0.43
C SER A 247 -47.35 37.09 0.98
N THR A 248 -46.99 37.74 2.10
CA THR A 248 -46.57 39.16 2.03
C THR A 248 -45.77 39.60 3.26
N THR A 249 -44.75 40.41 3.01
CA THR A 249 -43.93 41.11 4.00
C THR A 249 -44.62 42.39 4.50
N ILE A 250 -44.57 42.66 5.80
CA ILE A 250 -44.74 44.04 6.32
C ILE A 250 -43.71 44.27 7.44
N MET A 251 -42.92 45.34 7.32
CA MET A 251 -41.99 45.79 8.36
C MET A 251 -42.63 46.86 9.25
N ALA A 252 -42.33 46.77 10.55
CA ALA A 252 -42.25 47.85 11.54
C ALA A 252 -43.46 48.78 11.79
N THR A 253 -43.78 48.98 13.08
CA THR A 253 -43.90 50.32 13.69
C THR A 253 -43.70 50.20 15.21
N THR A 254 -42.86 51.08 15.77
CA THR A 254 -42.63 51.22 17.21
C THR A 254 -43.70 52.13 17.83
N THR A 255 -44.27 51.76 18.99
CA THR A 255 -45.05 52.69 19.83
C THR A 255 -44.74 52.44 21.32
N THR A 256 -44.85 53.49 22.14
CA THR A 256 -44.01 53.67 23.34
C THR A 256 -44.82 53.92 24.63
N MET A 257 -44.23 53.53 25.77
CA MET A 257 -44.52 53.97 27.17
C MET A 257 -45.80 53.48 27.89
N ALA A 258 -45.63 52.99 29.13
CA ALA A 258 -46.01 53.70 30.37
C ALA A 258 -45.44 53.01 31.64
N THR A 259 -45.36 53.73 32.76
CA THR A 259 -44.48 53.47 33.92
C THR A 259 -45.22 53.07 35.22
N THR A 260 -44.46 52.59 36.24
CA THR A 260 -44.69 52.59 37.73
C THR A 260 -45.62 51.51 38.36
N THR A 261 -45.46 50.99 39.60
CA THR A 261 -44.40 51.11 40.65
C THR A 261 -44.36 49.96 41.71
N ALA A 262 -43.15 49.68 42.22
CA ALA A 262 -42.78 49.36 43.63
C ALA A 262 -43.54 48.35 44.54
N ARG A 263 -42.82 47.28 44.97
CA ARG A 263 -42.46 46.86 46.37
C ARG A 263 -42.17 45.34 46.40
N LYS A 264 -41.39 44.71 47.30
CA LYS A 264 -40.26 44.97 48.22
C LYS A 264 -40.18 43.69 49.11
N VAL A 265 -38.98 43.25 49.52
CA VAL A 265 -38.69 42.32 50.66
C VAL A 265 -38.71 40.77 50.42
N ARG A 266 -37.50 40.21 50.16
CA ARG A 266 -36.69 39.32 51.05
C ARG A 266 -37.33 38.06 51.68
N GLY A 267 -36.70 36.88 51.45
CA GLY A 267 -37.07 35.62 52.13
C GLY A 267 -36.17 34.40 51.87
N THR A 268 -34.93 34.45 52.38
CA THR A 268 -34.13 33.35 52.99
C THR A 268 -33.91 31.98 52.30
N MET A 269 -32.62 31.62 52.17
CA MET A 269 -32.13 30.23 52.02
C MET A 269 -32.49 29.34 53.24
N LYS A 270 -32.64 28.04 53.01
CA LYS A 270 -32.22 26.97 53.94
C LYS A 270 -31.59 25.81 53.18
N VAL A 271 -30.73 25.07 53.89
CA VAL A 271 -29.75 24.12 53.36
C VAL A 271 -29.83 22.83 54.19
N ASN A 272 -29.74 21.66 53.53
CA ASN A 272 -29.39 20.33 54.09
C ASN A 272 -30.39 19.67 55.08
N PRO A 273 -30.26 18.36 55.41
CA PRO A 273 -29.18 17.40 55.11
C PRO A 273 -29.21 16.76 53.72
#